data_AF-W2V287-F1
#
_entry.id   AF-W2V287-F1
#
_cell.length_a   1.000
_cell.length_b   1.000
_cell.length_c   1.000
_cell.angle_alpha   90.00
_cell.angle_beta   90.00
_cell.angle_gamma   90.00
#
_symmetry.space_group_name_H-M   'P 1'
#
loop_
_entity.id
_entity.type
_entity.pdbx_description
1 polymer ?
#
loop_
_entity_poly.entity_id
_entity_poly.type
_entity_poly.pdbx_seq_one_letter_code
_entity_poly.pdbx_strand_id
1 'polypeptide(L)' 'MFFNTSILKLLKSPESGLSLSYSQEKSSLSDEDGNVYPVIDGIAVFFKTK' A
#
# COMPACT_ATOMS: atom_id res chain seq x y z
N MET A 1 -17.71 -7.01 -6.33
CA MET A 1 -17.30 -5.77 -5.65
C MET A 1 -16.20 -5.14 -6.50
N PHE A 2 -16.47 -4.02 -7.19
CA PHE A 2 -15.50 -3.39 -8.08
C PHE A 2 -14.59 -2.47 -7.26
N PHE A 3 -13.34 -2.86 -7.03
CA PHE A 3 -12.34 -1.97 -6.45
C PHE A 3 -11.89 -0.97 -7.51
N ASN A 4 -12.08 0.32 -7.25
CA ASN A 4 -11.61 1.36 -8.15
C ASN A 4 -10.07 1.46 -8.06
N THR A 5 -9.39 0.80 -9.00
CA THR A 5 -7.92 0.76 -9.09
C THR A 5 -7.29 2.13 -9.31
N SER A 6 -8.06 3.14 -9.72
CA SER A 6 -7.56 4.50 -9.90
C SER A 6 -7.24 5.19 -8.56
N ILE A 7 -7.92 4.85 -7.47
CA ILE A 7 -7.61 5.39 -6.13
C ILE A 7 -6.31 4.79 -5.59
N LEU A 8 -6.07 3.50 -5.87
CA LEU A 8 -4.85 2.80 -5.44
C LEU A 8 -3.59 3.40 -6.08
N LYS A 9 -3.69 3.93 -7.32
CA LYS A 9 -2.60 4.66 -8.00
C LYS A 9 -2.23 6.00 -7.35
N LEU A 10 -3.08 6.53 -6.47
CA LEU A 10 -2.80 7.77 -5.74
C LEU A 10 -2.09 7.52 -4.41
N LEU A 11 -2.00 6.26 -3.96
CA LEU A 11 -1.34 5.91 -2.72
C LEU A 11 0.17 6.07 -2.87
N LYS A 12 0.78 6.80 -1.95
CA LYS A 12 2.22 7.01 -1.87
C LYS A 12 2.74 6.57 -0.51
N SER A 13 3.95 6.00 -0.50
CA SER A 13 4.66 5.69 0.73
C SER A 13 4.91 6.99 1.51
N PRO A 14 4.55 7.06 2.81
CA PRO A 14 4.77 8.26 3.61
C PRO A 14 6.26 8.54 3.87
N GLU A 15 7.13 7.54 3.74
CA GLU A 15 8.58 7.70 3.96
C GLU A 15 9.31 8.07 2.66
N SER A 16 9.06 7.33 1.58
CA SER A 16 9.80 7.52 0.31
C SER A 16 9.07 8.40 -0.69
N GLY A 17 7.77 8.66 -0.51
CA GLY A 17 6.92 9.34 -1.49
C GLY A 17 6.65 8.53 -2.77
N LEU A 18 7.12 7.27 -2.81
CA LEU A 18 7.01 6.35 -3.94
C LEU A 18 5.59 5.81 -4.09
N SER A 19 5.22 5.45 -5.31
CA SER A 19 3.88 4.90 -5.58
C SER A 19 3.70 3.54 -4.90
N LEU A 20 2.53 3.31 -4.31
CA LEU A 20 2.19 2.03 -3.69
C LEU A 20 1.33 1.19 -4.63
N SER A 21 1.68 -0.09 -4.74
CA SER A 21 0.91 -1.09 -5.47
C SER A 21 0.18 -2.00 -4.49
N TYR A 22 -1.14 -2.12 -4.64
CA TYR A 22 -1.95 -3.01 -3.81
C TYR A 22 -2.05 -4.41 -4.40
N SER A 23 -1.69 -5.42 -3.61
CA SER A 23 -1.93 -6.82 -3.90
C SER A 23 -3.22 -7.27 -3.21
N GLN A 24 -4.26 -7.52 -4.01
CA GLN A 24 -5.54 -8.05 -3.51
C GLN A 24 -5.38 -9.46 -2.92
N GLU A 25 -4.55 -10.30 -3.56
CA GLU A 25 -4.32 -11.68 -3.12
C GLU A 25 -3.67 -11.75 -1.74
N LYS A 26 -2.81 -10.78 -1.42
CA LYS A 26 -2.07 -10.73 -0.16
C LYS A 26 -2.64 -9.73 0.85
N SER A 27 -3.65 -8.95 0.47
CA SER A 27 -4.15 -7.79 1.24
C SER A 27 -3.00 -6.94 1.80
N SER A 28 -2.11 -6.51 0.90
CA SER A 28 -0.91 -5.75 1.26
C SER A 28 -0.61 -4.68 0.22
N LEU A 29 -0.05 -3.55 0.64
CA LEU A 29 0.56 -2.57 -0.23
C LEU A 29 2.06 -2.80 -0.30
N SER A 30 2.66 -2.58 -1.45
CA SER A 30 4.11 -2.65 -1.62
C SER A 30 4.59 -1.43 -2.39
N ASP A 31 5.72 -0.85 -1.98
CA ASP A 31 6.36 0.22 -2.73
C ASP A 31 7.42 -0.33 -3.71
N GLU A 32 7.94 0.52 -4.59
CA GLU A 32 8.95 0.15 -5.59
C GLU A 32 10.30 -0.26 -4.97
N ASP A 33 10.59 0.18 -3.75
CA ASP A 33 11.79 -0.20 -2.99
C ASP A 33 11.68 -1.59 -2.33
N GLY A 34 10.49 -2.20 -2.39
CA GLY A 34 10.23 -3.55 -1.88
C GLY A 34 9.73 -3.59 -0.44
N ASN A 35 9.40 -2.45 0.18
CA ASN A 35 8.75 -2.46 1.50
C ASN A 35 7.30 -2.92 1.35
N VAL A 36 6.85 -3.76 2.29
CA VAL A 36 5.51 -4.35 2.28
C VAL A 36 4.75 -3.90 3.52
N TYR A 37 3.57 -3.34 3.30
CA TYR A 37 2.67 -2.81 4.31
C TYR A 37 1.39 -3.64 4.35
N PRO A 38 1.06 -4.31 5.47
CA PRO A 38 -0.17 -5.07 5.58
C PRO A 38 -1.38 -4.15 5.58
N VAL A 39 -2.46 -4.60 4.94
CA VAL A 39 -3.77 -3.93 4.97
C VAL A 39 -4.72 -4.74 5.84
N ILE A 40 -5.17 -4.16 6.95
CA ILE A 40 -6.03 -4.79 7.94
C ILE A 40 -7.34 -4.01 7.98
N ASP A 41 -8.46 -4.66 7.70
CA ASP A 41 -9.79 -4.02 7.64
C ASP A 41 -9.86 -2.82 6.66
N GLY A 42 -9.11 -2.88 5.56
CA GLY A 42 -9.00 -1.78 4.59
C GLY A 42 -8.08 -0.64 5.02
N ILE A 43 -7.43 -0.75 6.19
CA ILE A 43 -6.46 0.22 6.70
C ILE A 43 -5.04 -0.29 6.44
N ALA A 44 -4.27 0.50 5.69
CA ALA A 44 -2.84 0.24 5.49
C ALA A 44 -2.04 0.62 6.73
N VAL A 45 -1.24 -0.32 7.23
CA VAL A 45 -0.40 -0.10 8.42
C VAL A 45 1.03 0.19 8.01
N PHE A 46 1.48 1.41 8.26
CA PHE A 46 2.85 1.86 8.01
C PHE A 46 3.64 1.79 9.32
N PHE A 47 4.56 0.82 9.42
CA PHE A 47 5.46 0.70 10.57
C PHE A 47 6.73 1.50 10.28
N LYS A 48 6.95 2.57 11.03
CA LYS A 48 8.23 3.28 11.03
C LYS A 48 9.15 2.64 12.05
N THR A 49 10.12 1.85 11.60
CA THR A 49 11.23 1.42 12.45
C THR A 49 12.16 2.61 12.66
N LYS A 50 12.25 3.10 13.89
CA LYS A 50 13.07 4.24 14.32
C LYS A 50 14.53 3.86 14.45
#